data_AF-A0A127FCL6-F1
#
_entry.id   AF-A0A127FCL6-F1
#
_cell.length_a   1.000
_cell.length_b   1.000
_cell.length_c   1.000
_cell.angle_alpha   90.00
_cell.angle_beta   90.00
_cell.angle_gamma   90.00
#
_symmetry.space_group_name_H-M   'P 1'
#
loop_
_entity.id
_entity.type
_entity.pdbx_description
1 polymer ?
#
loop_
_entity_poly.entity_id
_entity_poly.type
_entity_poly.pdbx_seq_one_letter_code
_entity_poly.pdbx_strand_id
1 'polypeptide(L)'
;MKSIKASWVILLCAMFAVAVPVYAQQPTEEPIVKLLNDMADKPENHLAIAAYYRTLAGDALAEAEKHKAMRNTYRHDHQKFKSGAATGQSMARHCDRLTKLQEETAAEYEALAKLHEAEAAAK
;
A
#
# COMPACT_ATOMS: atom_id res chain seq x y z
N MET A 1 29.27 -14.08 62.21
CA MET A 1 29.21 -15.23 61.28
C MET A 1 27.95 -15.16 60.43
N LYS A 2 28.08 -14.86 59.14
CA LYS A 2 27.48 -15.61 58.02
C LYS A 2 27.89 -14.93 56.71
N SER A 3 28.94 -15.49 56.13
CA SER A 3 29.38 -15.24 54.77
C SER A 3 28.32 -15.81 53.83
N ILE A 4 27.65 -14.94 53.06
CA ILE A 4 26.71 -15.36 52.02
C ILE A 4 27.01 -14.54 50.75
N LYS A 5 27.77 -15.21 49.88
CA LYS A 5 27.68 -15.18 48.41
C LYS A 5 28.21 -13.93 47.71
N ALA A 6 29.54 -13.80 47.75
CA ALA A 6 30.37 -13.20 46.67
C ALA A 6 30.20 -13.88 45.29
N SER A 7 29.19 -14.75 45.13
CA SER A 7 28.91 -15.55 43.95
C SER A 7 27.84 -14.92 43.03
N TRP A 8 27.09 -13.93 43.50
CA TRP A 8 26.08 -13.25 42.66
C TRP A 8 26.62 -12.03 41.92
N VAL A 9 27.67 -11.38 42.45
CA VAL A 9 28.28 -10.21 41.80
C VAL A 9 29.11 -10.63 40.58
N ILE A 10 29.76 -11.80 40.64
CA ILE A 10 30.61 -12.29 39.54
C ILE A 10 29.76 -12.79 38.35
N LEU A 11 28.54 -13.30 38.60
CA LEU A 11 27.67 -13.78 37.53
C LEU A 11 26.98 -12.63 36.75
N LEU A 12 26.85 -11.45 37.37
CA LEU A 12 26.23 -10.27 36.73
C LEU A 12 27.23 -9.51 35.82
N CYS A 13 28.53 -9.59 36.08
CA CYS A 13 29.56 -8.96 35.25
C CYS A 13 29.84 -9.71 33.94
N ALA A 14 29.47 -11.01 33.85
CA ALA A 14 29.71 -11.82 32.65
C ALA A 14 28.68 -11.61 31.53
N MET A 15 27.51 -11.00 31.82
CA MET A 15 26.49 -10.75 30.79
C MET A 15 26.70 -9.47 29.97
N PHE A 16 27.67 -8.62 30.32
CA PHE A 16 27.96 -7.36 29.59
C PHE A 16 29.19 -7.43 28.68
N ALA A 17 29.82 -8.59 28.52
CA ALA A 17 31.04 -8.75 27.71
C ALA A 17 30.79 -9.11 26.23
N VAL A 18 29.54 -9.11 25.77
CA VAL A 18 29.20 -9.28 24.33
C VAL A 18 28.46 -8.04 23.81
N ALA A 19 28.88 -6.86 24.25
CA ALA A 19 28.66 -5.66 23.45
C ALA A 19 29.73 -5.66 22.35
N VAL A 20 29.56 -6.53 21.34
CA VAL A 20 30.16 -6.28 20.03
C VAL A 20 29.63 -4.90 19.65
N PRO A 21 30.47 -3.91 19.34
CA PRO A 21 29.98 -2.72 18.69
C PRO A 21 29.54 -3.21 17.31
N VAL A 22 28.27 -3.60 17.19
CA VAL A 22 27.53 -3.43 15.96
C VAL A 22 27.48 -1.91 15.81
N TYR A 23 28.60 -1.32 15.38
CA TYR A 23 28.53 -0.08 14.64
C TYR A 23 27.48 -0.39 13.58
N ALA A 24 26.32 0.24 13.71
CA ALA A 24 25.48 0.45 12.57
C ALA A 24 26.42 1.04 11.53
N GLN A 25 26.88 0.21 10.59
CA GLN A 25 27.32 0.69 9.30
C GLN A 25 26.06 1.39 8.81
N GLN A 26 25.95 2.70 9.07
CA GLN A 26 25.06 3.52 8.30
C GLN A 26 25.47 3.19 6.87
N PRO A 27 24.58 2.60 6.05
CA PRO A 27 24.87 2.50 4.65
C PRO A 27 25.27 3.91 4.27
N THR A 28 26.47 4.10 3.70
CA THR A 28 26.81 5.39 3.11
C THR A 28 25.61 5.75 2.24
N GLU A 29 25.10 6.99 2.25
CA GLU A 29 23.90 7.28 1.43
C GLU A 29 24.19 7.03 -0.06
N GLU A 30 25.46 7.14 -0.47
CA GLU A 30 25.91 7.02 -1.86
C GLU A 30 25.51 5.74 -2.62
N PRO A 31 25.63 4.50 -2.08
CA PRO A 31 25.26 3.29 -2.80
C PRO A 31 23.74 3.14 -2.92
N ILE A 32 22.97 3.63 -1.95
CA ILE A 32 21.49 3.61 -2.03
C ILE A 32 21.02 4.67 -3.03
N VAL A 33 21.56 5.88 -2.97
CA VAL A 33 21.22 6.95 -3.93
C VAL A 33 21.60 6.55 -5.35
N LYS A 34 22.77 5.95 -5.55
CA LYS A 34 23.18 5.41 -6.85
C LYS A 34 22.23 4.31 -7.33
N LEU A 35 21.83 3.39 -6.46
CA LEU A 35 20.88 2.33 -6.82
C LEU A 35 19.51 2.91 -7.19
N LEU A 36 19.02 3.92 -6.44
CA LEU A 36 17.76 4.60 -6.72
C LEU A 36 17.82 5.35 -8.06
N ASN A 37 18.93 6.05 -8.35
CA ASN A 37 19.15 6.68 -9.65
C ASN A 37 19.24 5.64 -10.77
N ASP A 38 20.01 4.57 -10.61
CA ASP A 38 20.13 3.49 -11.60
C ASP A 38 18.78 2.79 -11.85
N MET A 39 17.88 2.77 -10.86
CA MET A 39 16.51 2.28 -11.03
C MET A 39 15.60 3.32 -11.71
N ALA A 40 15.73 4.59 -11.37
CA ALA A 40 14.98 5.71 -11.93
C ALA A 40 15.51 6.23 -13.29
N ASP A 41 16.65 5.71 -13.77
CA ASP A 41 17.23 6.10 -15.05
C ASP A 41 16.95 5.09 -16.17
N LYS A 42 16.42 3.90 -15.84
CA LYS A 42 16.18 2.85 -16.82
C LYS A 42 14.77 2.97 -17.43
N PRO A 43 14.63 3.16 -18.75
CA PRO A 43 13.32 3.26 -19.39
C PRO A 43 12.48 1.99 -19.16
N GLU A 44 13.10 0.81 -19.05
CA GLU A 44 12.41 -0.45 -18.80
C GLU A 44 11.71 -0.48 -17.43
N ASN A 45 12.29 0.16 -16.42
CA ASN A 45 11.70 0.22 -15.08
C ASN A 45 10.46 1.13 -15.07
N HIS A 46 10.53 2.28 -15.73
CA HIS A 46 9.38 3.16 -15.89
C HIS A 46 8.25 2.48 -16.65
N LEU A 47 8.55 1.72 -17.71
CA LEU A 47 7.54 0.93 -18.42
C LEU A 47 6.90 -0.16 -17.53
N ALA A 48 7.69 -0.82 -16.68
CA ALA A 48 7.15 -1.79 -15.74
C ALA A 48 6.20 -1.14 -14.71
N ILE A 49 6.56 0.04 -14.20
CA ILE A 49 5.70 0.80 -13.28
C ILE A 49 4.43 1.27 -13.99
N ALA A 50 4.54 1.73 -15.24
CA ALA A 50 3.38 2.11 -16.04
C ALA A 50 2.40 0.94 -16.23
N ALA A 51 2.92 -0.25 -16.58
CA ALA A 51 2.12 -1.46 -16.71
C ALA A 51 1.43 -1.86 -15.40
N TYR A 52 2.11 -1.69 -14.26
CA TYR A 52 1.51 -1.91 -12.95
C TYR A 52 0.34 -0.96 -12.69
N TYR A 53 0.50 0.35 -12.92
CA TYR A 53 -0.59 1.31 -12.75
C TYR A 53 -1.75 1.08 -13.73
N ARG A 54 -1.50 0.64 -14.96
CA ARG A 54 -2.57 0.22 -15.89
C ARG A 54 -3.39 -0.94 -15.33
N THR A 55 -2.73 -1.90 -14.67
CA THR A 55 -3.41 -3.02 -14.01
C THR A 55 -4.30 -2.51 -12.88
N LEU A 56 -3.77 -1.64 -12.01
CA LEU A 56 -4.55 -1.04 -10.93
C LEU A 56 -5.74 -0.21 -11.42
N ALA A 57 -5.59 0.52 -12.53
CA ALA A 57 -6.69 1.24 -13.16
C ALA A 57 -7.80 0.27 -13.61
N GLY A 58 -7.43 -0.85 -14.23
CA GLY A 58 -8.36 -1.92 -14.62
C GLY A 58 -9.09 -2.53 -13.41
N ASP A 59 -8.36 -2.80 -12.33
CA ASP A 59 -8.93 -3.35 -11.10
C ASP A 59 -9.92 -2.37 -10.44
N ALA A 60 -9.58 -1.09 -10.39
CA ALA A 60 -10.46 -0.04 -9.87
C ALA A 60 -11.74 0.06 -10.71
N LEU A 61 -11.66 0.03 -12.04
CA LEU A 61 -12.84 0.00 -12.91
C LEU A 61 -13.69 -1.26 -12.70
N ALA A 62 -13.06 -2.42 -12.51
CA ALA A 62 -13.79 -3.65 -12.20
C ALA A 62 -14.52 -3.54 -10.86
N GLU A 63 -13.94 -2.89 -9.85
CA GLU A 63 -14.59 -2.63 -8.56
C GLU A 63 -15.75 -1.63 -8.70
N ALA A 64 -15.59 -0.59 -9.53
CA ALA A 64 -16.68 0.33 -9.86
C ALA A 64 -17.88 -0.42 -10.46
N GLU A 65 -17.65 -1.36 -11.38
CA GLU A 65 -18.72 -2.18 -11.98
C GLU A 65 -19.41 -3.09 -10.96
N LYS A 66 -18.68 -3.68 -10.01
CA LYS A 66 -19.29 -4.43 -8.91
C LYS A 66 -20.21 -3.54 -8.09
N HIS A 67 -19.80 -2.32 -7.75
CA HIS A 67 -20.65 -1.39 -7.02
C HIS A 67 -21.87 -0.89 -7.82
N LYS A 68 -21.74 -0.69 -9.14
CA LYS A 68 -22.88 -0.42 -10.03
C LYS A 68 -23.90 -1.56 -10.01
N ALA A 69 -23.43 -2.81 -10.05
CA ALA A 69 -24.30 -3.99 -9.95
C ALA A 69 -25.00 -4.06 -8.58
N MET A 70 -24.26 -3.88 -7.47
CA MET A 70 -24.81 -3.86 -6.10
C MET A 70 -25.87 -2.77 -5.92
N ARG A 71 -25.61 -1.56 -6.42
CA ARG A 71 -26.54 -0.44 -6.41
C ARG A 71 -27.88 -0.82 -7.03
N ASN A 72 -27.85 -1.53 -8.17
CA ASN A 72 -29.07 -1.96 -8.86
C ASN A 72 -29.88 -2.95 -8.01
N THR A 73 -29.22 -3.86 -7.30
CA THR A 73 -29.89 -4.75 -6.33
C THR A 73 -30.63 -3.95 -5.26
N TYR A 74 -29.98 -2.95 -4.64
CA TYR A 74 -30.62 -2.10 -3.63
C TYR A 74 -31.77 -1.26 -4.18
N ARG A 75 -31.71 -0.84 -5.45
CA ARG A 75 -32.76 -0.07 -6.09
C ARG A 75 -33.98 -0.90 -6.47
N HIS A 76 -33.84 -2.18 -6.80
CA HIS A 76 -34.95 -3.00 -7.32
C HIS A 76 -35.56 -3.95 -6.29
N ASP A 77 -34.84 -4.32 -5.22
CA ASP A 77 -35.31 -5.30 -4.22
C ASP A 77 -35.79 -4.67 -2.89
N HIS A 78 -36.26 -3.42 -2.90
CA HIS A 78 -36.72 -2.71 -1.68
C HIS A 78 -37.85 -3.42 -0.92
N GLN A 79 -38.63 -4.29 -1.58
CA GLN A 79 -39.63 -5.14 -0.91
C GLN A 79 -39.03 -6.34 -0.16
N LYS A 80 -37.81 -6.79 -0.52
CA LYS A 80 -37.12 -7.92 0.15
C LYS A 80 -36.33 -7.49 1.38
N PHE A 81 -35.95 -6.22 1.47
CA PHE A 81 -35.24 -5.71 2.65
C PHE A 81 -36.23 -5.47 3.79
N LYS A 82 -36.16 -6.27 4.86
CA LYS A 82 -36.95 -6.11 6.09
C LYS A 82 -36.84 -4.71 6.71
N SER A 83 -35.77 -3.98 6.40
CA SER A 83 -35.49 -2.61 6.85
C SER A 83 -36.21 -1.51 6.06
N GLY A 84 -36.91 -1.86 4.97
CA GLY A 84 -37.75 -0.94 4.19
C GLY A 84 -37.01 -0.11 3.14
N ALA A 85 -37.77 0.69 2.39
CA ALA A 85 -37.29 1.44 1.21
C ALA A 85 -36.18 2.46 1.53
N ALA A 86 -36.20 3.07 2.73
CA ALA A 86 -35.20 4.05 3.15
C ALA A 86 -33.79 3.45 3.25
N THR A 87 -33.66 2.22 3.75
CA THR A 87 -32.36 1.54 3.85
C THR A 87 -31.82 1.18 2.47
N GLY A 88 -32.66 0.67 1.57
CA GLY A 88 -32.26 0.39 0.19
C GLY A 88 -31.74 1.65 -0.53
N GLN A 89 -32.42 2.78 -0.37
CA GLN A 89 -31.97 4.04 -0.96
C GLN A 89 -30.65 4.56 -0.37
N SER A 90 -30.45 4.41 0.95
CA SER A 90 -29.19 4.75 1.61
C SER A 90 -28.02 3.91 1.06
N MET A 91 -28.23 2.61 0.86
CA MET A 91 -27.22 1.71 0.30
C MET A 91 -26.94 1.99 -1.17
N ALA A 92 -27.96 2.30 -1.98
CA ALA A 92 -27.75 2.75 -3.35
C ALA A 92 -26.85 3.99 -3.42
N ARG A 93 -27.08 4.99 -2.57
CA ARG A 93 -26.22 6.20 -2.48
C ARG A 93 -24.80 5.89 -1.99
N HIS A 94 -24.64 4.90 -1.12
CA HIS A 94 -23.32 4.43 -0.70
C HIS A 94 -22.56 3.81 -1.88
N CYS A 95 -23.20 2.94 -2.65
CA CYS A 95 -22.61 2.37 -3.86
C CYS A 95 -22.30 3.43 -4.94
N ASP A 96 -23.15 4.45 -5.10
CA ASP A 96 -22.87 5.56 -6.03
C ASP A 96 -21.57 6.30 -5.65
N ARG A 97 -21.34 6.54 -4.35
CA ARG A 97 -20.09 7.15 -3.87
C ARG A 97 -18.88 6.27 -4.11
N LEU A 98 -18.99 4.96 -3.86
CA LEU A 98 -17.88 4.02 -4.10
C LEU A 98 -17.57 3.88 -5.59
N THR A 99 -18.59 3.85 -6.44
CA THR A 99 -18.43 3.85 -7.89
C THR A 99 -17.63 5.06 -8.35
N LYS A 100 -18.05 6.26 -7.93
CA LYS A 100 -17.35 7.50 -8.26
C LYS A 100 -15.90 7.51 -7.77
N LEU A 101 -15.67 7.09 -6.53
CA LEU A 101 -14.32 7.01 -5.95
C LEU A 101 -13.41 6.10 -6.77
N GLN A 102 -13.91 4.92 -7.17
CA GLN A 102 -13.14 3.96 -7.96
C GLN A 102 -12.88 4.46 -9.39
N GLU A 103 -13.83 5.16 -10.02
CA GLU A 103 -13.63 5.80 -11.32
C GLU A 103 -12.57 6.92 -11.25
N GLU A 104 -12.59 7.74 -10.20
CA GLU A 104 -11.57 8.76 -9.94
C GLU A 104 -10.19 8.11 -9.69
N THR A 105 -10.16 7.04 -8.90
CA THR A 105 -8.94 6.27 -8.60
C THR A 105 -8.34 5.65 -9.87
N ALA A 106 -9.19 5.10 -10.75
CA ALA A 106 -8.74 4.57 -12.04
C ALA A 106 -8.11 5.68 -12.91
N ALA A 107 -8.70 6.87 -12.94
CA ALA A 107 -8.17 8.00 -13.70
C ALA A 107 -6.81 8.48 -13.14
N GLU A 108 -6.63 8.48 -11.81
CA GLU A 108 -5.34 8.79 -11.17
C GLU A 108 -4.27 7.75 -11.53
N TYR A 109 -4.60 6.46 -11.51
CA TYR A 109 -3.69 5.41 -11.94
C TYR A 109 -3.34 5.50 -13.43
N GLU A 110 -4.30 5.83 -14.30
CA GLU A 110 -3.99 6.10 -15.71
C GLU A 110 -3.04 7.29 -15.89
N ALA A 111 -3.21 8.35 -15.09
CA ALA A 111 -2.31 9.51 -15.13
C ALA A 111 -0.89 9.14 -14.69
N LEU A 112 -0.75 8.33 -13.63
CA LEU A 112 0.55 7.81 -13.17
C LEU A 112 1.20 6.89 -14.20
N ALA A 113 0.42 6.04 -14.87
CA ALA A 113 0.93 5.21 -15.95
C ALA A 113 1.49 6.07 -17.09
N LYS A 114 0.74 7.09 -17.53
CA LYS A 114 1.18 8.02 -18.58
C LYS A 114 2.42 8.82 -18.17
N LEU A 115 2.52 9.22 -16.89
CA LEU A 115 3.70 9.91 -16.37
C LEU A 115 4.94 9.04 -16.54
N HIS A 116 4.88 7.77 -16.12
CA HIS A 116 6.03 6.87 -16.27
C HIS A 116 6.29 6.46 -17.73
N GLU A 117 5.27 6.32 -18.58
CA GLU A 117 5.46 6.16 -20.04
C GLU A 117 6.23 7.36 -20.63
N ALA A 118 5.92 8.58 -20.21
CA ALA A 118 6.61 9.78 -20.65
C ALA A 118 8.05 9.87 -20.10
N GLU A 119 8.28 9.49 -18.84
CA GLU A 119 9.63 9.38 -18.28
C GLU A 119 10.47 8.35 -19.03
N ALA A 120 9.90 7.19 -19.35
CA ALA A 120 10.58 6.17 -20.16
C ALA A 120 10.97 6.69 -21.55
N ALA A 121 10.10 7.46 -22.19
CA ALA A 121 10.35 8.02 -23.52
C ALA A 121 11.35 9.19 -23.51
N ALA A 122 11.61 9.79 -22.35
CA ALA A 122 12.53 10.92 -22.19
C ALA A 122 13.96 10.48 -21.82
N LYS A 123 14.18 9.20 -21.48
CA LYS A 123 15.51 8.60 -21.25
C LYS A 123 16.12 8.15 -22.57
#